data_AF-A0A7X1X1F2-F1
#
_entry.id   AF-A0A7X1X1F2-F1
#
_cell.length_a   1.000
_cell.length_b   1.000
_cell.length_c   1.000
_cell.angle_alpha   90.00
_cell.angle_beta   90.00
_cell.angle_gamma   90.00
#
_symmetry.space_group_name_H-M   'P 1'
#
loop_
_entity.id
_entity.type
_entity.pdbx_description
1 polymer ?
#
loop_
_entity_poly.entity_id
_entity_poly.type
_entity_poly.pdbx_seq_one_letter_code
_entity_poly.pdbx_strand_id
1 'polypeptide(L)'
;GHVDMISALRSPGSTLKPFLYGMAMDAGLIHSESLLQDVPRRYGDYRPGNFSMGFSGPVSASSALALSLNLPAVQLLEAYGPKRFAADLRNGGVPLSLPALAEPNLALILGGAGSRLEDLVSGYSALARGGKSANLRLQPQDELLERRMLSPGSAWIIRRILSGQARPDRDPTAELVQRPSLAWKTGTSYGFRDALAIGVGPRYLIGVWIGRPDGTPVPGQFGLASAAPLMLQVHDVLSNRDSQRGIVAPAVAVAQHIVH
;
A
#
# COMPACT_ATOMS: atom_id res chain seq x y z
N GLY A 1 -5.26 -12.57 -27.28
CA GLY A 1 -4.12 -13.16 -26.55
C GLY A 1 -4.38 -13.06 -25.05
N HIS A 2 -3.75 -13.92 -24.24
CA HIS A 2 -3.81 -13.82 -22.78
C HIS A 2 -2.96 -12.64 -22.32
N VAL A 3 -3.47 -11.83 -21.39
CA VAL A 3 -2.73 -10.71 -20.79
C VAL A 3 -2.24 -11.17 -19.42
N ASP A 4 -0.93 -11.16 -19.20
CA ASP A 4 -0.38 -11.35 -17.87
C ASP A 4 -0.62 -10.08 -17.04
N MET A 5 -1.53 -10.19 -16.09
CA MET A 5 -1.94 -9.06 -15.25
C MET A 5 -0.92 -8.71 -14.18
N ILE A 6 0.09 -9.56 -13.94
CA ILE A 6 1.17 -9.27 -12.99
C ILE A 6 2.12 -8.22 -13.57
N SER A 7 2.47 -8.37 -14.85
CA SER A 7 3.38 -7.48 -15.59
C SER A 7 2.66 -6.35 -16.35
N ALA A 8 1.33 -6.40 -16.46
CA ALA A 8 0.55 -5.34 -17.08
C ALA A 8 0.59 -4.03 -16.27
N LEU A 9 0.69 -2.90 -16.98
CA LEU A 9 0.58 -1.58 -16.37
C LEU A 9 -0.88 -1.30 -16.00
N ARG A 10 -1.12 -1.13 -14.70
CA ARG A 10 -2.43 -0.78 -14.13
C ARG A 10 -2.31 0.32 -13.10
N SER A 11 -3.43 0.99 -12.81
CA SER A 11 -3.43 2.04 -11.81
C SER A 11 -3.15 1.41 -10.44
N PRO A 12 -2.14 1.89 -9.69
CA PRO A 12 -1.87 1.38 -8.34
C PRO A 12 -2.93 1.88 -7.33
N GLY A 13 -3.75 2.87 -7.70
CA GLY A 13 -4.71 3.52 -6.81
C GLY A 13 -4.05 3.96 -5.50
N SER A 14 -4.77 3.76 -4.39
CA SER A 14 -4.28 4.10 -3.05
C SER A 14 -3.16 3.20 -2.50
N THR A 15 -2.67 2.20 -3.24
CA THR A 15 -1.55 1.37 -2.77
C THR A 15 -0.22 2.14 -2.70
N LEU A 16 -0.13 3.34 -3.27
CA LEU A 16 1.06 4.19 -3.15
C LEU A 16 1.17 4.94 -1.81
N LYS A 17 0.05 5.09 -1.08
CA LYS A 17 -0.01 5.89 0.15
C LYS A 17 0.99 5.44 1.22
N PRO A 18 1.16 4.15 1.52
CA PRO A 18 2.16 3.72 2.52
C PRO A 18 3.58 4.21 2.23
N PHE A 19 3.98 4.23 0.96
CA PHE A 19 5.30 4.74 0.57
C PHE A 19 5.42 6.24 0.82
N LEU A 20 4.43 7.03 0.41
CA LEU A 20 4.44 8.48 0.62
C LEU A 20 4.53 8.82 2.11
N TYR A 21 3.70 8.17 2.94
CA TYR A 21 3.70 8.43 4.38
C TYR A 21 5.03 8.03 5.02
N GLY A 22 5.58 6.87 4.67
CA GLY A 22 6.88 6.44 5.18
C GLY A 22 8.03 7.34 4.73
N MET A 23 8.05 7.75 3.46
CA MET A 23 9.06 8.65 2.92
C MET A 23 8.96 10.06 3.51
N ALA A 24 7.76 10.55 3.78
CA ALA A 24 7.56 11.82 4.47
C ALA A 24 8.00 11.78 5.93
N MET A 25 7.82 10.63 6.62
CA MET A 25 8.40 10.40 7.94
C MET A 25 9.94 10.39 7.90
N ASP A 26 10.53 9.71 6.91
CA ASP A 26 12.00 9.71 6.72
C ASP A 26 12.56 11.11 6.45
N ALA A 27 11.79 11.96 5.76
CA ALA A 27 12.16 13.34 5.52
C ALA A 27 11.90 14.28 6.71
N GLY A 28 11.37 13.78 7.82
CA GLY A 28 11.03 14.58 9.01
C GLY A 28 9.85 15.54 8.80
N LEU A 29 9.05 15.38 7.74
CA LEU A 29 7.91 16.26 7.45
C LEU A 29 6.72 15.97 8.38
N ILE A 30 6.56 14.72 8.79
CA ILE A 30 5.50 14.26 9.68
C ILE A 30 6.02 13.17 10.62
N HIS A 31 5.35 12.99 11.76
CA HIS A 31 5.36 11.76 12.55
C HIS A 31 3.96 11.11 12.48
N SER A 32 3.78 9.94 13.10
CA SER A 32 2.52 9.16 12.98
C SER A 32 1.28 9.92 13.47
N GLU A 33 1.45 10.84 14.42
CA GLU A 33 0.36 11.63 15.01
C GLU A 33 0.33 13.08 14.54
N SER A 34 1.13 13.46 13.54
CA SER A 34 0.99 14.78 12.93
C SER A 34 -0.40 14.96 12.35
N LEU A 35 -1.01 16.12 12.59
CA LEU A 35 -2.35 16.43 12.10
C LEU A 35 -2.30 16.82 10.62
N LEU A 36 -3.08 16.11 9.82
CA LEU A 36 -3.36 16.39 8.41
C LEU A 36 -4.81 16.87 8.27
N GLN A 37 -5.11 17.55 7.18
CA GLN A 37 -6.42 18.16 6.96
C GLN A 37 -7.24 17.34 5.96
N ASP A 38 -8.32 16.74 6.46
CA ASP A 38 -9.37 16.12 5.66
C ASP A 38 -10.54 17.10 5.47
N VAL A 39 -10.28 18.16 4.71
CA VAL A 39 -11.24 19.25 4.43
C VAL A 39 -11.31 19.51 2.92
N PRO A 40 -12.43 20.02 2.39
CA PRO A 40 -12.53 20.32 0.96
C PRO A 40 -11.40 21.24 0.50
N ARG A 41 -10.68 20.84 -0.54
CA ARG A 41 -9.62 21.65 -1.15
C ARG A 41 -9.76 21.68 -2.66
N ARG A 42 -9.33 22.79 -3.26
CA ARG A 42 -9.19 22.93 -4.71
C ARG A 42 -7.73 23.24 -5.02
N TYR A 43 -7.18 22.51 -5.97
CA TYR A 43 -5.81 22.69 -6.47
C TYR A 43 -5.91 23.14 -7.93
N GLY A 44 -6.18 24.43 -8.15
CA GLY A 44 -6.65 24.91 -9.45
C GLY A 44 -7.95 24.19 -9.84
N ASP A 45 -7.94 23.54 -11.01
CA ASP A 45 -9.08 22.75 -11.51
C ASP A 45 -9.15 21.34 -10.91
N TYR A 46 -8.11 20.89 -10.21
CA TYR A 46 -8.09 19.57 -9.59
C TYR A 46 -8.85 19.58 -8.25
N ARG A 47 -9.88 18.74 -8.17
CA ARG A 47 -10.81 18.65 -7.03
C ARG A 47 -10.89 17.20 -6.54
N PRO A 48 -9.88 16.74 -5.77
CA PRO A 48 -9.93 15.39 -5.19
C PRO A 48 -11.06 15.30 -4.17
N GLY A 49 -11.78 14.17 -4.18
CA GLY A 49 -12.77 13.81 -3.16
C GLY A 49 -12.34 12.54 -2.44
N ASN A 50 -12.82 12.34 -1.21
CA ASN A 50 -12.72 11.05 -0.54
C ASN A 50 -13.68 10.03 -1.16
N PHE A 51 -13.39 8.76 -0.95
CA PHE A 51 -14.25 7.67 -1.41
C PHE A 51 -15.53 7.56 -0.55
N SER A 52 -15.46 7.94 0.74
CA SER A 52 -16.60 8.13 1.63
C SER A 52 -17.11 9.58 1.57
N MET A 53 -18.43 9.79 1.63
CA MET A 53 -19.09 11.10 1.47
C MET A 53 -19.04 11.97 2.74
N GLY A 54 -17.85 12.17 3.32
CA GLY A 54 -17.66 13.02 4.49
C GLY A 54 -16.24 13.57 4.63
N PHE A 55 -16.12 14.68 5.34
CA PHE A 55 -14.86 15.31 5.74
C PHE A 55 -14.71 15.16 7.25
N SER A 56 -13.54 14.70 7.69
CA SER A 56 -13.25 14.43 9.09
C SER A 56 -12.60 15.62 9.80
N GLY A 57 -12.21 16.67 9.06
CA GLY A 57 -11.47 17.80 9.61
C GLY A 57 -10.01 17.42 9.90
N PRO A 58 -9.43 17.83 11.03
CA PRO A 58 -8.08 17.41 11.40
C PRO A 58 -8.03 15.92 11.77
N VAL A 59 -7.11 15.18 11.15
CA VAL A 59 -6.91 13.74 11.37
C VAL A 59 -5.43 13.43 11.55
N SER A 60 -5.08 12.49 12.43
CA SER A 60 -3.69 12.05 12.55
C SER A 60 -3.22 11.34 11.26
N ALA A 61 -1.93 11.40 10.96
CA ALA A 61 -1.35 10.72 9.80
C ALA A 61 -1.61 9.20 9.84
N SER A 62 -1.55 8.59 11.01
CA SER A 62 -1.89 7.19 11.25
C SER A 62 -3.34 6.88 10.86
N SER A 63 -4.30 7.68 11.34
CA SER A 63 -5.73 7.53 11.00
C SER A 63 -5.99 7.77 9.52
N ALA A 64 -5.39 8.82 8.94
CA ALA A 64 -5.55 9.16 7.54
C ALA A 64 -5.06 8.04 6.60
N LEU A 65 -3.94 7.39 6.94
CA LEU A 65 -3.43 6.25 6.18
C LEU A 65 -4.29 5.00 6.37
N ALA A 66 -4.70 4.70 7.61
CA ALA A 66 -5.53 3.53 7.93
C ALA A 66 -6.90 3.60 7.23
N LEU A 67 -7.53 4.77 7.23
CA LEU A 67 -8.79 5.04 6.53
C LEU A 67 -8.59 5.33 5.04
N SER A 68 -7.34 5.38 4.58
CA SER A 68 -6.97 5.62 3.18
C SER A 68 -7.59 6.90 2.60
N LEU A 69 -7.63 7.99 3.39
CA LEU A 69 -8.23 9.27 2.98
C LEU A 69 -7.44 9.91 1.83
N ASN A 70 -8.14 10.53 0.88
CA ASN A 70 -7.53 11.09 -0.32
C ASN A 70 -6.94 12.47 -0.07
N LEU A 71 -7.67 13.33 0.65
CA LEU A 71 -7.28 14.71 0.87
C LEU A 71 -5.98 14.86 1.69
N PRO A 72 -5.84 14.19 2.87
CA PRO A 72 -4.56 14.17 3.59
C PRO A 72 -3.39 13.65 2.75
N ALA A 73 -3.61 12.63 1.91
CA ALA A 73 -2.56 12.07 1.06
C ALA A 73 -2.13 13.04 -0.05
N VAL A 74 -3.08 13.77 -0.64
CA VAL A 74 -2.78 14.83 -1.62
C VAL A 74 -2.04 16.00 -0.97
N GLN A 75 -2.49 16.45 0.21
CA GLN A 75 -1.79 17.47 1.01
C GLN A 75 -0.34 17.05 1.31
N LEU A 76 -0.14 15.79 1.69
CA LEU A 76 1.19 15.29 2.01
C LEU A 76 2.07 15.17 0.75
N LEU A 77 1.51 14.76 -0.39
CA LEU A 77 2.24 14.68 -1.66
C LEU A 77 2.65 16.07 -2.15
N GLU A 78 1.81 17.08 -1.94
CA GLU A 78 2.13 18.47 -2.24
C GLU A 78 3.34 18.96 -1.43
N ALA A 79 3.34 18.70 -0.11
CA ALA A 79 4.47 19.05 0.76
C ALA A 79 5.75 18.26 0.44
N TYR A 80 5.62 16.97 0.10
CA TYR A 80 6.76 16.10 -0.20
C TYR A 80 7.36 16.36 -1.59
N GLY A 81 6.52 16.71 -2.56
CA GLY A 81 6.87 16.94 -3.96
C GLY A 81 6.63 15.71 -4.84
N PRO A 82 5.75 15.78 -5.87
CA PRO A 82 5.42 14.62 -6.70
C PRO A 82 6.58 14.11 -7.57
N LYS A 83 7.45 15.00 -8.05
CA LYS A 83 8.65 14.62 -8.83
C LYS A 83 9.64 13.84 -7.96
N ARG A 84 9.87 14.33 -6.75
CA ARG A 84 10.71 13.66 -5.74
C ARG A 84 10.13 12.29 -5.41
N PHE A 85 8.83 12.21 -5.11
CA PHE A 85 8.16 10.94 -4.80
C PHE A 85 8.29 9.91 -5.92
N ALA A 86 8.08 10.30 -7.18
CA ALA A 86 8.25 9.40 -8.32
C ALA A 86 9.70 8.91 -8.48
N ALA A 87 10.68 9.80 -8.26
CA ALA A 87 12.10 9.44 -8.31
C ALA A 87 12.49 8.47 -7.17
N ASP A 88 12.03 8.72 -5.95
CA ASP A 88 12.33 7.88 -4.78
C ASP A 88 11.67 6.50 -4.90
N LEU A 89 10.43 6.42 -5.40
CA LEU A 89 9.80 5.15 -5.75
C LEU A 89 10.61 4.36 -6.79
N ARG A 90 11.05 5.01 -7.87
CA ARG A 90 11.89 4.37 -8.89
C ARG A 90 13.21 3.85 -8.29
N ASN A 91 13.86 4.64 -7.46
CA ASN A 91 15.10 4.24 -6.78
C ASN A 91 14.89 3.08 -5.80
N GLY A 92 13.72 3.02 -5.17
CA GLY A 92 13.29 1.89 -4.35
C GLY A 92 12.81 0.67 -5.15
N GLY A 93 12.80 0.72 -6.48
CA GLY A 93 12.40 -0.39 -7.34
C GLY A 93 10.89 -0.50 -7.60
N VAL A 94 10.13 0.58 -7.40
CA VAL A 94 8.72 0.71 -7.79
C VAL A 94 8.58 1.80 -8.86
N PRO A 95 9.10 1.58 -10.09
CA PRO A 95 8.97 2.59 -11.13
C PRO A 95 7.50 2.82 -11.49
N LEU A 96 7.15 4.08 -11.73
CA LEU A 96 5.83 4.47 -12.21
C LEU A 96 5.90 4.83 -13.69
N SER A 97 4.89 4.39 -14.44
CA SER A 97 4.69 4.76 -15.83
C SER A 97 3.71 5.93 -15.92
N LEU A 98 4.12 6.99 -16.60
CA LEU A 98 3.30 8.17 -16.85
C LEU A 98 2.93 8.23 -18.34
N PRO A 99 1.81 8.88 -18.70
CA PRO A 99 1.52 9.20 -20.10
C PRO A 99 2.70 9.94 -20.76
N ALA A 100 2.83 9.79 -22.08
CA ALA A 100 3.89 10.48 -22.83
C ALA A 100 3.85 11.99 -22.56
N LEU A 101 5.02 12.59 -22.32
CA LEU A 101 5.22 14.02 -22.00
C LEU A 101 4.59 14.49 -20.68
N ALA A 102 3.99 13.59 -19.88
CA ALA A 102 3.44 13.95 -18.59
C ALA A 102 4.53 13.98 -17.51
N GLU A 103 4.48 15.01 -16.67
CA GLU A 103 5.30 15.15 -15.47
C GLU A 103 4.56 14.60 -14.24
N PRO A 104 5.29 14.05 -13.24
CA PRO A 104 4.68 13.67 -11.96
C PRO A 104 3.93 14.84 -11.31
N ASN A 105 2.68 14.61 -10.93
CA ASN A 105 1.80 15.60 -10.31
C ASN A 105 0.97 14.99 -9.16
N LEU A 106 0.09 15.77 -8.53
CA LEU A 106 -0.70 15.35 -7.38
C LEU A 106 -1.66 14.18 -7.65
N ALA A 107 -2.05 13.93 -8.90
CA ALA A 107 -2.92 12.80 -9.24
C ALA A 107 -2.23 11.45 -9.02
N LEU A 108 -0.89 11.43 -8.99
CA LEU A 108 -0.10 10.23 -8.81
C LEU A 108 -0.50 9.45 -7.54
N ILE A 109 -0.68 10.13 -6.39
CA ILE A 109 -1.02 9.45 -5.12
C ILE A 109 -2.41 8.80 -5.10
N LEU A 110 -3.27 9.17 -6.05
CA LEU A 110 -4.60 8.59 -6.23
C LEU A 110 -4.65 7.60 -7.40
N GLY A 111 -3.50 7.25 -7.98
CA GLY A 111 -3.41 6.27 -9.06
C GLY A 111 -3.40 6.88 -10.47
N GLY A 112 -3.06 8.16 -10.62
CA GLY A 112 -2.85 8.83 -11.91
C GLY A 112 -1.58 8.41 -12.67
N ALA A 113 -1.07 7.21 -12.39
CA ALA A 113 0.11 6.59 -13.01
C ALA A 113 -0.14 5.08 -13.18
N GLY A 114 0.66 4.42 -14.01
CA GLY A 114 0.69 2.96 -14.15
C GLY A 114 1.80 2.33 -13.30
N SER A 115 1.55 1.14 -12.78
CA SER A 115 2.55 0.29 -12.10
C SER A 115 2.25 -1.19 -12.38
N ARG A 116 3.25 -2.04 -12.22
CA ARG A 116 3.09 -3.51 -12.27
C ARG A 116 2.79 -4.04 -10.87
N LEU A 117 2.00 -5.11 -10.78
CA LEU A 117 1.69 -5.72 -9.47
C LEU A 117 2.97 -6.25 -8.81
N GLU A 118 3.86 -6.87 -9.60
CA GLU A 118 5.15 -7.36 -9.11
C GLU A 118 6.04 -6.26 -8.50
N ASP A 119 6.07 -5.06 -9.12
CA ASP A 119 6.85 -3.93 -8.61
C ASP A 119 6.28 -3.47 -7.26
N LEU A 120 4.95 -3.32 -7.17
CA LEU A 120 4.28 -2.96 -5.92
C LEU A 120 4.58 -3.98 -4.83
N VAL A 121 4.41 -5.28 -5.12
CA VAL A 121 4.72 -6.38 -4.19
C VAL A 121 6.19 -6.30 -3.76
N SER A 122 7.13 -6.18 -4.68
CA SER A 122 8.55 -5.96 -4.37
C SER A 122 8.78 -4.75 -3.47
N GLY A 123 8.10 -3.62 -3.71
CA GLY A 123 8.15 -2.44 -2.85
C GLY A 123 7.65 -2.70 -1.43
N TYR A 124 6.48 -3.36 -1.29
CA TYR A 124 5.88 -3.66 0.02
C TYR A 124 6.72 -4.62 0.87
N SER A 125 7.61 -5.41 0.26
CA SER A 125 8.57 -6.23 1.01
C SER A 125 9.43 -5.41 1.97
N ALA A 126 9.63 -4.12 1.70
CA ALA A 126 10.34 -3.19 2.60
C ALA A 126 9.74 -3.15 4.00
N LEU A 127 8.42 -3.30 4.14
CA LEU A 127 7.74 -3.30 5.44
C LEU A 127 8.11 -4.52 6.29
N ALA A 128 8.50 -5.64 5.68
CA ALA A 128 8.96 -6.83 6.37
C ALA A 128 10.50 -6.91 6.50
N ARG A 129 11.24 -6.09 5.75
CA ARG A 129 12.71 -6.20 5.57
C ARG A 129 13.46 -4.95 6.05
N GLY A 130 13.00 -4.34 7.15
CA GLY A 130 13.66 -3.17 7.75
C GLY A 130 13.81 -1.98 6.80
N GLY A 131 12.85 -1.79 5.90
CA GLY A 131 12.85 -0.69 4.92
C GLY A 131 13.56 -0.99 3.61
N LYS A 132 14.04 -2.21 3.37
CA LYS A 132 14.62 -2.62 2.09
C LYS A 132 13.62 -3.37 1.21
N SER A 133 13.28 -2.84 0.04
CA SER A 133 12.55 -3.61 -0.96
C SER A 133 13.48 -4.66 -1.58
N ALA A 134 12.91 -5.74 -2.08
CA ALA A 134 13.63 -6.79 -2.79
C ALA A 134 12.89 -7.15 -4.09
N ASN A 135 13.65 -7.39 -5.15
CA ASN A 135 13.12 -7.98 -6.39
C ASN A 135 12.53 -9.38 -6.11
N LEU A 136 11.54 -9.76 -6.91
CA LEU A 136 11.05 -11.13 -6.90
C LEU A 136 12.11 -12.07 -7.47
N ARG A 137 12.21 -13.25 -6.86
CA ARG A 137 13.02 -14.37 -7.33
C ARG A 137 12.08 -15.50 -7.70
N LEU A 138 12.14 -15.96 -8.94
CA LEU A 138 11.30 -17.06 -9.41
C LEU A 138 12.03 -18.40 -9.25
N GLN A 139 13.35 -18.36 -9.23
CA GLN A 139 14.20 -19.53 -9.04
C GLN A 139 15.17 -19.32 -7.86
N PRO A 140 15.59 -20.38 -7.16
CA PRO A 140 16.48 -20.27 -6.01
C PRO A 140 17.81 -19.56 -6.29
N GLN A 141 18.34 -19.72 -7.50
CA GLN A 141 19.60 -19.14 -7.97
C GLN A 141 19.51 -17.68 -8.42
N ASP A 142 18.29 -17.14 -8.56
CA ASP A 142 18.14 -15.73 -8.93
C ASP A 142 18.78 -14.86 -7.85
N GLU A 143 19.42 -13.76 -8.27
CA GLU A 143 20.06 -12.84 -7.35
C GLU A 143 19.03 -12.06 -6.54
N LEU A 144 19.27 -11.93 -5.23
CA LEU A 144 18.47 -11.08 -4.36
C LEU A 144 19.02 -9.65 -4.40
N LEU A 145 18.38 -8.80 -5.19
CA LEU A 145 18.69 -7.40 -5.32
C LEU A 145 17.83 -6.58 -4.36
N GLU A 146 18.47 -6.04 -3.33
CA GLU A 146 17.83 -5.16 -2.35
C GLU A 146 18.02 -3.69 -2.72
N ARG A 147 16.97 -2.89 -2.49
CA ARG A 147 17.03 -1.42 -2.61
C ARG A 147 16.49 -0.80 -1.34
N ARG A 148 17.09 0.32 -0.91
CA ARG A 148 16.55 1.08 0.22
C ARG A 148 15.26 1.78 -0.24
N MET A 149 14.16 1.50 0.44
CA MET A 149 12.86 2.12 0.17
C MET A 149 12.43 3.07 1.30
N LEU A 150 12.61 2.63 2.55
CA LEU A 150 12.28 3.39 3.77
C LEU A 150 13.37 3.22 4.81
N SER A 151 13.43 4.07 5.83
CA SER A 151 14.16 3.75 7.06
C SER A 151 13.52 2.58 7.82
N PRO A 152 14.30 1.86 8.66
CA PRO A 152 13.74 0.82 9.53
C PRO A 152 12.60 1.33 10.42
N GLY A 153 12.74 2.55 10.95
CA GLY A 153 11.72 3.18 11.81
C GLY A 153 10.42 3.45 11.06
N SER A 154 10.49 4.13 9.91
CA SER A 154 9.32 4.40 9.08
C SER A 154 8.67 3.12 8.57
N ALA A 155 9.46 2.13 8.13
CA ALA A 155 8.92 0.83 7.71
C ALA A 155 8.14 0.14 8.85
N TRP A 156 8.65 0.19 10.08
CA TRP A 156 7.96 -0.36 11.25
C TRP A 156 6.67 0.41 11.58
N ILE A 157 6.71 1.74 11.59
CA ILE A 157 5.52 2.59 11.86
C ILE A 157 4.43 2.31 10.82
N ILE A 158 4.78 2.34 9.53
CA ILE A 158 3.83 2.09 8.43
C ILE A 158 3.25 0.68 8.53
N ARG A 159 4.08 -0.35 8.77
CA ARG A 159 3.58 -1.71 8.97
C ARG A 159 2.59 -1.77 10.15
N ARG A 160 2.90 -1.12 11.27
CA ARG A 160 2.02 -1.08 12.45
C ARG A 160 0.68 -0.41 12.16
N ILE A 161 0.67 0.72 11.46
CA ILE A 161 -0.56 1.40 11.04
C ILE A 161 -1.41 0.46 10.17
N LEU A 162 -0.79 -0.24 9.22
CA LEU A 162 -1.50 -1.13 8.30
C LEU A 162 -1.96 -2.45 8.95
N SER A 163 -1.33 -2.88 10.05
CA SER A 163 -1.74 -4.05 10.84
C SER A 163 -3.00 -3.82 11.68
N GLY A 164 -3.38 -2.57 11.96
CA GLY A 164 -4.52 -2.22 12.82
C GLY A 164 -5.87 -2.13 12.11
N GLN A 165 -5.96 -2.46 10.83
CA GLN A 165 -7.19 -2.33 10.05
C GLN A 165 -8.19 -3.46 10.35
N ALA A 166 -9.47 -3.09 10.51
CA ALA A 166 -10.58 -4.03 10.67
C ALA A 166 -10.76 -4.89 9.41
N ARG A 167 -11.07 -6.18 9.62
CA ARG A 167 -11.28 -7.16 8.54
C ARG A 167 -12.72 -7.11 8.01
N PRO A 168 -12.95 -6.75 6.74
CA PRO A 168 -14.31 -6.62 6.17
C PRO A 168 -14.99 -7.97 5.93
N ASP A 169 -14.22 -9.07 5.89
CA ASP A 169 -14.66 -10.45 5.69
C ASP A 169 -15.20 -11.12 6.97
N ARG A 170 -15.24 -10.41 8.11
CA ARG A 170 -15.59 -11.00 9.41
C ARG A 170 -16.65 -10.22 10.16
N ASP A 171 -17.40 -10.97 10.97
CA ASP A 171 -18.29 -10.42 11.98
C ASP A 171 -17.46 -9.66 13.04
N PRO A 172 -17.73 -8.37 13.29
CA PRO A 172 -17.05 -7.58 14.32
C PRO A 172 -17.19 -8.14 15.74
N THR A 173 -18.17 -9.01 15.98
CA THR A 173 -18.49 -9.58 17.30
C THR A 173 -17.82 -10.92 17.56
N ALA A 174 -17.15 -11.52 16.57
CA ALA A 174 -16.51 -12.81 16.73
C ALA A 174 -15.22 -12.72 17.59
N GLU A 175 -15.09 -13.58 18.59
CA GLU A 175 -13.88 -13.66 19.43
C GLU A 175 -12.62 -13.90 18.60
N LEU A 176 -11.66 -12.99 18.73
CA LEU A 176 -10.39 -13.02 18.01
C LEU A 176 -9.44 -14.04 18.65
N VAL A 177 -9.39 -15.25 18.09
CA VAL A 177 -8.20 -16.11 18.22
C VAL A 177 -6.99 -15.29 17.78
N GLN A 178 -5.93 -15.22 18.60
CA GLN A 178 -4.69 -14.51 18.24
C GLN A 178 -4.12 -15.10 16.95
N ARG A 179 -4.40 -14.43 15.82
CA ARG A 179 -3.90 -14.81 14.50
C ARG A 179 -2.70 -13.95 14.11
N PRO A 180 -1.82 -14.45 13.22
CA PRO A 180 -0.69 -13.67 12.73
C PRO A 180 -1.14 -12.31 12.21
N SER A 181 -0.46 -11.25 12.65
CA SER A 181 -0.75 -9.89 12.18
C SER A 181 -0.41 -9.76 10.69
N LEU A 182 -1.43 -9.54 9.87
CA LEU A 182 -1.29 -9.14 8.47
C LEU A 182 -1.41 -7.62 8.39
N ALA A 183 -0.35 -6.94 7.96
CA ALA A 183 -0.43 -5.54 7.57
C ALA A 183 -0.91 -5.46 6.13
N TRP A 184 -1.92 -4.67 5.79
CA TRP A 184 -2.43 -4.66 4.42
C TRP A 184 -2.91 -3.28 3.95
N LYS A 185 -2.93 -3.10 2.63
CA LYS A 185 -3.43 -1.88 1.99
C LYS A 185 -4.25 -2.21 0.74
N THR A 186 -5.39 -1.56 0.61
CA THR A 186 -6.23 -1.59 -0.59
C THR A 186 -5.87 -0.49 -1.57
N GLY A 187 -6.13 -0.73 -2.85
CA GLY A 187 -6.15 0.26 -3.90
C GLY A 187 -7.40 0.12 -4.75
N THR A 188 -7.92 1.24 -5.21
CA THR A 188 -8.99 1.30 -6.20
C THR A 188 -8.61 2.38 -7.20
N SER A 189 -8.64 2.06 -8.50
CA SER A 189 -8.43 3.06 -9.54
C SER A 189 -9.63 3.99 -9.67
N TYR A 190 -9.42 5.13 -10.32
CA TYR A 190 -10.54 5.93 -10.81
C TYR A 190 -11.44 5.09 -11.74
N GLY A 191 -12.76 5.29 -11.62
CA GLY A 191 -13.76 4.61 -12.46
C GLY A 191 -13.87 3.09 -12.25
N PHE A 192 -13.42 2.55 -11.10
CA PHE A 192 -13.60 1.13 -10.74
C PHE A 192 -13.02 0.13 -11.76
N ARG A 193 -11.85 0.43 -12.32
CA ARG A 193 -11.19 -0.42 -13.32
C ARG A 193 -10.26 -1.45 -12.68
N ASP A 194 -9.55 -1.01 -11.64
CA ASP A 194 -8.61 -1.84 -10.88
C ASP A 194 -8.98 -1.87 -9.40
N ALA A 195 -9.07 -3.07 -8.84
CA ALA A 195 -9.17 -3.33 -7.41
C ALA A 195 -7.91 -4.08 -6.96
N LEU A 196 -7.15 -3.50 -6.02
CA LEU A 196 -5.92 -4.08 -5.50
C LEU A 196 -6.00 -4.30 -4.00
N ALA A 197 -5.29 -5.32 -3.53
CA ALA A 197 -4.95 -5.50 -2.13
C ALA A 197 -3.54 -6.08 -2.01
N ILE A 198 -2.72 -5.49 -1.15
CA ILE A 198 -1.36 -5.98 -0.86
C ILE A 198 -1.23 -6.19 0.64
N GLY A 199 -0.83 -7.39 1.03
CA GLY A 199 -0.69 -7.84 2.41
C GLY A 199 0.74 -8.26 2.72
N VAL A 200 1.21 -7.88 3.90
CA VAL A 200 2.54 -8.15 4.45
C VAL A 200 2.38 -8.91 5.76
N GLY A 201 2.52 -10.23 5.68
CA GLY A 201 2.53 -11.11 6.83
C GLY A 201 3.95 -11.40 7.32
N PRO A 202 4.09 -12.23 8.37
CA PRO A 202 5.40 -12.60 8.91
C PRO A 202 6.27 -13.43 7.95
N ARG A 203 5.64 -14.27 7.12
CA ARG A 203 6.33 -15.15 6.14
C ARG A 203 5.93 -14.90 4.70
N TYR A 204 4.72 -14.40 4.48
CA TYR A 204 4.13 -14.24 3.16
C TYR A 204 3.83 -12.79 2.87
N LEU A 205 4.14 -12.40 1.65
CA LEU A 205 3.69 -11.17 1.02
C LEU A 205 2.69 -11.56 -0.08
N ILE A 206 1.50 -10.97 -0.07
CA ILE A 206 0.39 -11.38 -0.94
C ILE A 206 -0.08 -10.15 -1.72
N GLY A 207 0.01 -10.18 -3.04
CA GLY A 207 -0.57 -9.16 -3.92
C GLY A 207 -1.74 -9.74 -4.70
N VAL A 208 -2.89 -9.06 -4.65
CA VAL A 208 -4.09 -9.41 -5.40
C VAL A 208 -4.48 -8.21 -6.26
N TRP A 209 -4.73 -8.48 -7.54
CA TRP A 209 -5.37 -7.54 -8.46
C TRP A 209 -6.64 -8.20 -9.03
N ILE A 210 -7.72 -7.44 -9.10
CA ILE A 210 -8.99 -7.83 -9.71
C ILE A 210 -9.42 -6.70 -10.63
N GLY A 211 -9.79 -7.06 -11.86
CA GLY A 211 -10.25 -6.14 -12.88
C GLY A 211 -10.39 -6.86 -14.22
N ARG A 212 -10.68 -6.10 -15.29
CA ARG A 212 -10.76 -6.67 -16.63
C ARG A 212 -9.46 -6.46 -17.40
N PRO A 213 -8.98 -7.47 -18.15
CA PRO A 213 -7.78 -7.34 -18.99
C PRO A 213 -7.87 -6.22 -20.04
N ASP A 214 -9.08 -5.89 -20.50
CA ASP A 214 -9.36 -4.79 -21.42
C ASP A 214 -9.41 -3.41 -20.74
N GLY A 215 -9.25 -3.36 -19.40
CA GLY A 215 -9.28 -2.15 -18.59
C GLY A 215 -10.67 -1.51 -18.45
N THR A 216 -11.74 -2.16 -18.92
CA THR A 216 -13.10 -1.63 -18.79
C THR A 216 -13.55 -1.60 -17.31
N PRO A 217 -14.39 -0.61 -16.91
CA PRO A 217 -14.90 -0.52 -15.54
C PRO A 217 -15.64 -1.77 -15.11
N VAL A 218 -15.49 -2.14 -13.84
CA VAL A 218 -16.32 -3.16 -13.19
C VAL A 218 -17.01 -2.53 -11.99
N PRO A 219 -18.18 -1.87 -12.20
CA PRO A 219 -18.94 -1.25 -11.11
C PRO A 219 -19.19 -2.24 -9.95
N GLY A 220 -19.04 -1.76 -8.72
CA GLY A 220 -19.16 -2.59 -7.52
C GLY A 220 -17.90 -3.38 -7.15
N GLN A 221 -16.89 -3.44 -8.02
CA GLN A 221 -15.58 -4.00 -7.69
C GLN A 221 -14.61 -2.89 -7.28
N PHE A 222 -14.10 -2.97 -6.06
CA PHE A 222 -13.09 -2.07 -5.53
C PHE A 222 -12.27 -2.80 -4.46
N GLY A 223 -11.08 -2.26 -4.13
CA GLY A 223 -10.09 -2.98 -3.33
C GLY A 223 -10.64 -3.59 -2.03
N LEU A 224 -11.48 -2.86 -1.30
CA LEU A 224 -12.06 -3.32 -0.03
C LEU A 224 -13.18 -4.38 -0.22
N ALA A 225 -13.98 -4.29 -1.28
CA ALA A 225 -15.09 -5.21 -1.51
C ALA A 225 -14.68 -6.53 -2.18
N SER A 226 -13.53 -6.57 -2.87
CA SER A 226 -13.16 -7.75 -3.67
C SER A 226 -11.73 -8.22 -3.48
N ALA A 227 -10.73 -7.37 -3.76
CA ALA A 227 -9.33 -7.79 -3.68
C ALA A 227 -8.91 -8.14 -2.24
N ALA A 228 -9.38 -7.37 -1.26
CA ALA A 228 -9.08 -7.62 0.16
C ALA A 228 -9.66 -8.94 0.67
N PRO A 229 -10.97 -9.25 0.51
CA PRO A 229 -11.50 -10.56 0.89
C PRO A 229 -10.72 -11.74 0.30
N LEU A 230 -10.36 -11.69 -0.99
CA LEU A 230 -9.58 -12.75 -1.62
C LEU A 230 -8.18 -12.87 -1.00
N MET A 231 -7.47 -11.76 -0.81
CA MET A 231 -6.16 -11.75 -0.17
C MET A 231 -6.22 -12.33 1.26
N LEU A 232 -7.27 -12.00 2.02
CA LEU A 232 -7.46 -12.47 3.40
C LEU A 232 -7.76 -13.97 3.44
N GLN A 233 -8.53 -14.50 2.50
CA GLN A 233 -8.74 -15.94 2.33
C GLN A 233 -7.42 -16.67 2.02
N VAL A 234 -6.62 -16.15 1.09
CA VAL A 234 -5.29 -16.71 0.77
C VAL A 234 -4.38 -16.70 2.01
N HIS A 235 -4.36 -15.60 2.75
CA HIS A 235 -3.59 -15.50 3.99
C HIS A 235 -4.02 -16.55 5.03
N ASP A 236 -5.32 -16.74 5.21
CA ASP A 236 -5.87 -17.70 6.16
C ASP A 236 -5.50 -19.15 5.76
N VAL A 237 -5.57 -19.49 4.47
CA VAL A 237 -5.12 -20.80 3.95
C VAL A 237 -3.63 -21.03 4.19
N LEU A 238 -2.78 -20.05 3.88
CA LEU A 238 -1.33 -20.15 4.07
C LEU A 238 -0.95 -20.28 5.55
N SER A 239 -1.60 -19.49 6.40
CA SER A 239 -1.35 -19.49 7.85
C SER A 239 -1.80 -20.81 8.49
N ASN A 240 -2.97 -21.34 8.11
CA ASN A 240 -3.43 -22.64 8.59
C ASN A 240 -2.49 -23.77 8.15
N ARG A 241 -1.98 -23.74 6.92
CA ARG A 241 -0.99 -24.70 6.42
C ARG A 241 0.30 -24.66 7.23
N ASP A 242 0.79 -23.47 7.59
CA ASP A 242 1.99 -23.31 8.41
C ASP A 242 1.78 -23.85 9.83
N SER A 243 0.65 -23.51 10.45
CA SER A 243 0.28 -24.03 11.77
C SER A 243 0.19 -25.55 11.79
N GLN A 244 -0.44 -26.17 10.79
CA GLN A 244 -0.52 -27.63 10.66
C GLN A 244 0.85 -28.30 10.48
N ARG A 245 1.83 -27.57 9.94
CA ARG A 245 3.20 -28.04 9.72
C ARG A 245 4.15 -27.67 10.87
N GLY A 246 3.65 -27.03 11.94
CA GLY A 246 4.47 -26.56 13.06
C GLY A 246 5.50 -25.48 12.65
N ILE A 247 5.28 -24.78 11.54
CA ILE A 247 6.20 -23.74 11.09
C ILE A 247 5.92 -22.46 11.87
N VAL A 248 6.89 -22.05 12.70
CA VAL A 248 6.79 -20.83 13.49
C VAL A 248 7.19 -19.62 12.63
N ALA A 249 6.44 -18.53 12.77
CA ALA A 249 6.79 -17.26 12.14
C ALA A 249 8.17 -16.78 12.64
N PRO A 250 9.01 -16.20 11.77
CA PRO A 250 10.28 -15.61 12.21
C PRO A 250 10.00 -14.51 13.24
N ALA A 251 10.79 -14.49 14.32
CA ALA A 251 10.66 -13.46 15.35
C ALA A 251 10.85 -12.08 14.71
N VAL A 252 9.89 -11.17 14.91
CA VAL A 252 10.05 -9.78 14.51
C VAL A 252 11.06 -9.17 15.47
N ALA A 253 12.27 -8.90 15.00
CA ALA A 253 13.22 -8.10 15.76
C ALA A 253 12.58 -6.72 16.01
N VAL A 254 12.17 -6.46 17.24
CA VAL A 254 11.80 -5.10 17.66
C VAL A 254 13.11 -4.31 17.65
N ALA A 255 13.21 -3.31 16.78
CA ALA A 255 14.34 -2.39 16.81
C ALA A 255 14.37 -1.74 18.20
N GLN A 256 15.35 -2.09 19.04
CA GLN A 256 15.52 -1.59 20.41
C GLN A 256 15.92 -0.10 20.47
N HIS A 257 15.78 0.65 19.37
CA HIS A 257 16.27 2.02 19.23
C HIS A 257 15.21 2.98 18.68
N ILE A 258 13.95 2.82 19.09
CA ILE A 258 12.99 3.93 19.01
C ILE A 258 13.10 4.65 20.37
N VAL A 259 14.09 5.54 20.48
CA VAL A 259 14.27 6.41 21.65
C VAL A 259 13.21 7.51 21.60
N HIS A 260 12.65 7.78 22.77
CA HIS A 260 11.63 8.79 23.12
C HIS A 260 11.87 10.18 22.54
#